data_AF-A0A968A7M4-F1
#
_entry.id   AF-A0A968A7M4-F1
#
_cell.length_a   1.000
_cell.length_b   1.000
_cell.length_c   1.000
_cell.angle_alpha   90.00
_cell.angle_beta   90.00
_cell.angle_gamma   90.00
#
_symmetry.space_group_name_H-M   'P 1'
#
loop_
_entity.id
_entity.type
_entity.pdbx_description
1 polymer ?
#
loop_
_entity_poly.entity_id
_entity_poly.type
_entity_poly.pdbx_seq_one_letter_code
_entity_poly.pdbx_strand_id
1 'polypeptide(L)'
;AFSRIQWPGRNLVFFIMLATMMIPPQALIVPQYVFFNKLDWIGTFNPIIIPGYFAGGAAMVFLLRQSMAQIPKELDESAFVDGANHFQIFWEIVLPLVKAPLATVAT
;
A
#
# COMPACT_ATOMS: atom_id res chain seq x y z
N ALA A 1 4.76 -6.66 1.89
CA ALA A 1 4.06 -7.77 2.59
C ALA A 1 2.99 -8.48 1.74
N PHE A 2 2.12 -7.77 1.00
CA PHE A 2 1.00 -8.41 0.25
C PHE A 2 1.38 -9.16 -1.03
N SER A 3 2.57 -8.93 -1.60
CA SER A 3 3.05 -9.53 -2.86
C SER A 3 4.10 -10.62 -2.61
N ARG A 4 5.24 -10.25 -2.02
CA ARG A 4 6.42 -11.13 -1.85
C ARG A 4 6.37 -12.04 -0.62
N ILE A 5 5.72 -11.63 0.48
CA ILE A 5 5.66 -12.40 1.72
C ILE A 5 4.40 -13.27 1.73
N GLN A 6 4.57 -14.57 2.02
CA GLN A 6 3.49 -15.53 2.15
C GLN A 6 3.09 -15.63 3.64
N TRP A 7 1.93 -15.10 4.00
CA TRP A 7 1.37 -15.23 5.35
C TRP A 7 -0.12 -15.61 5.27
N PRO A 8 -0.64 -16.39 6.23
CA PRO A 8 -2.01 -16.89 6.20
C PRO A 8 -3.01 -15.72 6.25
N GLY A 9 -3.94 -15.66 5.31
CA GLY A 9 -4.96 -14.60 5.25
C GLY A 9 -4.58 -13.36 4.42
N ARG A 10 -3.39 -13.30 3.82
CA ARG A 10 -2.95 -12.13 3.02
C ARG A 10 -3.92 -11.73 1.90
N ASN A 11 -4.53 -12.71 1.25
CA ASN A 11 -5.47 -12.47 0.16
C ASN A 11 -6.80 -11.94 0.71
N LEU A 12 -7.26 -12.45 1.85
CA LEU A 12 -8.47 -11.96 2.51
C LEU A 12 -8.32 -10.49 2.90
N VAL A 13 -7.23 -10.13 3.58
CA VAL A 13 -6.95 -8.74 3.97
C VAL A 13 -6.82 -7.84 2.73
N PHE A 14 -6.20 -8.34 1.66
CA PHE A 14 -6.15 -7.60 0.40
C PHE A 14 -7.53 -7.38 -0.21
N PHE A 15 -8.41 -8.38 -0.21
CA PHE A 15 -9.79 -8.24 -0.69
C PHE A 15 -10.62 -7.28 0.17
N ILE A 16 -10.46 -7.31 1.49
CA ILE A 16 -11.11 -6.35 2.39
C ILE A 16 -10.65 -4.92 2.06
N MET A 17 -9.36 -4.74 1.81
CA MET A 17 -8.83 -3.44 1.39
C MET A 17 -9.38 -3.02 0.03
N LEU A 18 -9.51 -3.92 -0.94
CA LEU A 18 -10.17 -3.61 -2.21
C LEU A 18 -11.65 -3.23 -2.05
N ALA A 19 -12.36 -3.86 -1.12
CA ALA A 19 -13.75 -3.53 -0.84
C ALA A 19 -13.93 -2.07 -0.39
N THR A 20 -12.91 -1.46 0.25
CA THR A 20 -12.98 -0.04 0.61
C THR A 20 -12.98 0.89 -0.61
N MET A 21 -12.49 0.44 -1.77
CA MET A 21 -12.56 1.20 -3.03
C MET A 21 -13.97 1.25 -3.61
N MET A 22 -14.85 0.33 -3.19
CA MET A 22 -16.24 0.28 -3.63
C MET A 22 -17.13 1.25 -2.84
N ILE A 23 -16.63 1.82 -1.74
CA ILE A 23 -17.38 2.79 -0.94
C ILE A 23 -17.34 4.15 -1.65
N PRO A 24 -18.49 4.74 -2.02
CA PRO A 24 -18.51 6.03 -2.66
C PRO A 24 -18.03 7.11 -1.68
N PRO A 25 -17.07 7.98 -2.06
CA PRO A 25 -16.54 9.02 -1.18
C PRO A 25 -17.61 9.93 -0.60
N GLN A 26 -18.70 10.15 -1.35
CA GLN A 26 -19.83 10.99 -0.94
C GLN A 26 -20.57 10.42 0.27
N ALA A 27 -20.66 9.10 0.39
CA ALA A 27 -21.30 8.45 1.54
C ALA A 27 -20.46 8.57 2.82
N LEU A 28 -19.15 8.83 2.69
CA LEU A 28 -18.22 8.96 3.81
C LEU A 28 -18.18 10.38 4.38
N ILE A 29 -18.68 11.40 3.68
CA ILE A 29 -18.57 12.81 4.10
C ILE A 29 -19.19 13.03 5.49
N VAL A 30 -20.44 12.60 5.71
CA VAL A 30 -21.14 12.80 6.99
C VAL A 30 -20.47 12.01 8.12
N PRO A 31 -20.20 10.69 7.99
CA PRO A 31 -19.48 9.94 9.01
C PRO A 31 -18.10 10.52 9.33
N GLN A 32 -17.36 10.96 8.31
CA GLN A 32 -16.02 11.54 8.47
C GLN A 32 -16.08 12.88 9.21
N TYR A 33 -17.06 13.73 8.90
CA TYR A 33 -17.28 14.96 9.64
C TYR A 33 -17.60 14.70 11.11
N VAL A 34 -18.53 13.78 11.40
CA VAL A 34 -18.89 13.41 12.78
C VAL A 34 -17.68 12.84 13.54
N PHE A 35 -16.85 12.04 12.88
CA PHE A 35 -15.63 11.51 13.47
C PHE A 35 -14.64 12.62 13.86
N PHE A 36 -14.35 13.55 12.96
CA PHE A 36 -13.43 14.66 13.25
C PHE A 36 -14.03 15.71 14.18
N ASN A 37 -15.35 15.85 14.24
CA ASN A 37 -16.05 16.66 15.23
C ASN A 37 -15.77 16.13 16.64
N LYS A 38 -15.91 14.81 16.86
CA LYS A 38 -15.65 14.16 18.14
C LYS A 38 -14.19 14.26 18.61
N LEU A 39 -13.27 14.51 17.68
CA LEU A 39 -11.85 14.71 17.96
C LEU A 39 -11.50 16.19 18.17
N ASP A 40 -12.47 17.11 18.09
CA ASP A 40 -12.27 18.56 18.09
C ASP A 40 -11.28 19.03 17.00
N TRP A 41 -11.21 18.31 15.88
CA TRP A 41 -10.30 18.63 14.77
C TRP A 41 -10.95 19.52 13.71
N ILE A 42 -12.25 19.81 13.85
CA ILE A 42 -12.94 20.73 12.95
C ILE A 42 -12.34 22.13 13.05
N GLY A 43 -12.10 22.74 11.88
CA GLY A 43 -11.46 24.04 11.79
C GLY A 43 -9.92 24.00 11.81
N THR A 44 -9.33 22.81 11.93
CA THR A 44 -7.88 22.60 11.81
C THR A 44 -7.53 21.88 10.50
N PHE A 45 -6.25 21.83 10.15
CA PHE A 45 -5.77 21.04 9.00
C PHE A 45 -5.59 19.56 9.32
N ASN A 46 -5.73 19.13 10.58
CA ASN A 46 -5.51 17.75 11.03
C ASN A 46 -6.37 16.71 10.27
N PRO A 47 -7.66 16.95 9.98
CA PRO A 47 -8.51 16.03 9.20
C PRO A 47 -8.03 15.78 7.76
N ILE A 48 -7.13 16.63 7.25
CA ILE A 48 -6.59 16.54 5.90
C ILE A 48 -5.15 15.99 5.94
N ILE A 49 -4.29 16.58 6.77
CA ILE A 49 -2.86 16.25 6.83
C ILE A 49 -2.65 14.82 7.32
N ILE A 50 -3.25 14.45 8.45
CA ILE A 50 -2.98 13.16 9.08
C ILE A 50 -3.51 12.02 8.20
N PRO A 51 -4.78 12.03 7.76
CA PRO A 51 -5.24 11.02 6.81
C PRO A 51 -4.43 11.05 5.53
N GLY A 52 -4.12 12.20 4.94
CA GLY A 52 -3.29 12.28 3.73
C GLY A 52 -1.92 11.60 3.86
N TYR A 53 -1.29 11.68 5.03
CA TYR A 53 0.01 11.05 5.29
C TYR A 53 -0.06 9.52 5.40
N PHE A 54 -1.14 8.98 5.96
CA PHE A 54 -1.33 7.54 6.17
C PHE A 54 -2.21 6.86 5.12
N ALA A 55 -2.96 7.65 4.36
CA ALA A 55 -3.90 7.18 3.34
C ALA A 55 -3.26 7.24 1.96
N GLY A 56 -2.27 6.38 1.73
CA GLY A 56 -1.98 5.94 0.36
C GLY A 56 -3.19 5.21 -0.27
N GLY A 57 -4.18 4.82 0.54
CA GLY A 57 -5.43 4.27 0.07
C GLY A 57 -5.27 2.88 -0.56
N ALA A 58 -6.40 2.22 -0.77
CA ALA A 58 -6.42 0.87 -1.32
C ALA A 58 -5.88 0.81 -2.76
N ALA A 59 -6.04 1.89 -3.53
CA ALA A 59 -5.56 1.99 -4.92
C ALA A 59 -4.04 1.89 -5.04
N MET A 60 -3.29 2.65 -4.23
CA MET A 60 -1.83 2.63 -4.29
C MET A 60 -1.28 1.28 -3.84
N VAL A 61 -1.87 0.68 -2.80
CA VAL A 61 -1.46 -0.66 -2.35
C VAL A 61 -1.79 -1.72 -3.41
N PHE A 62 -2.93 -1.62 -4.09
CA PHE A 62 -3.24 -2.48 -5.23
C PHE A 62 -2.19 -2.35 -6.34
N LEU A 63 -1.87 -1.12 -6.76
CA LEU A 63 -0.90 -0.85 -7.83
C LEU A 63 0.48 -1.40 -7.49
N LEU A 64 1.00 -1.09 -6.29
CA LEU A 64 2.30 -1.59 -5.84
C LEU A 64 2.32 -3.11 -5.71
N ARG A 65 1.24 -3.72 -5.19
CA ARG A 65 1.16 -5.19 -5.07
C ARG A 65 1.21 -5.83 -6.46
N GLN A 66 0.43 -5.33 -7.42
CA GLN A 66 0.43 -5.89 -8.77
C GLN A 66 1.77 -5.71 -9.45
N SER A 67 2.38 -4.55 -9.32
CA SER A 67 3.71 -4.27 -9.88
C SER A 67 4.77 -5.24 -9.33
N MET A 68 4.79 -5.44 -8.01
CA MET A 68 5.71 -6.39 -7.38
C MET A 68 5.41 -7.86 -7.74
N ALA A 69 4.14 -8.20 -7.98
CA ALA A 69 3.72 -9.56 -8.32
C ALA A 69 4.08 -9.95 -9.77
N GLN A 70 4.32 -8.97 -10.65
CA GLN A 70 4.78 -9.22 -12.02
C GLN A 70 6.28 -9.56 -12.10
N ILE A 71 7.04 -9.25 -11.05
CA ILE A 71 8.47 -9.57 -11.03
C ILE A 71 8.63 -11.08 -10.82
N PRO A 72 9.39 -11.79 -11.69
CA PRO A 72 9.63 -13.22 -11.54
C PRO A 72 10.23 -13.57 -10.17
N LYS A 73 9.81 -14.70 -9.60
CA LYS A 73 10.37 -15.21 -8.34
C LYS A 73 11.77 -15.78 -8.49
N GLU A 74 12.09 -16.27 -9.67
CA GLU A 74 13.40 -16.84 -10.00
C GLU A 74 14.55 -15.86 -9.75
N LEU A 75 14.30 -14.54 -9.87
CA LEU A 75 15.29 -13.50 -9.54
C LEU A 75 15.63 -13.47 -8.05
N ASP A 76 14.64 -13.71 -7.18
CA ASP A 76 14.87 -13.75 -5.74
C ASP A 76 15.62 -15.04 -5.37
N GLU A 77 15.28 -16.16 -6.02
CA GLU A 77 15.90 -17.47 -5.82
C GLU A 77 17.35 -17.48 -6.30
N SER A 78 17.64 -16.91 -7.47
CA SER A 78 19.02 -16.80 -7.98
C SER A 78 19.89 -15.92 -7.08
N ALA A 79 19.37 -14.76 -6.66
CA ALA A 79 20.09 -13.87 -5.76
C ALA A 79 20.36 -14.52 -4.39
N PHE A 80 19.42 -15.33 -3.89
CA PHE A 80 19.62 -16.08 -2.66
C PHE A 80 20.71 -17.15 -2.81
N VAL A 81 20.77 -17.84 -3.96
CA VAL A 81 21.85 -18.80 -4.27
C VAL A 81 23.21 -18.09 -4.37
N ASP A 82 23.23 -16.85 -4.88
CA ASP A 82 24.43 -15.99 -4.93
C ASP A 82 24.83 -15.42 -3.55
N GLY A 83 24.09 -15.75 -2.48
CA GLY A 83 24.39 -15.36 -1.10
C GLY A 83 23.76 -14.03 -0.66
N ALA A 84 22.87 -13.44 -1.46
CA ALA A 84 22.17 -12.22 -1.09
C ALA A 84 21.12 -12.49 0.02
N ASN A 85 21.11 -11.65 1.04
CA ASN A 85 20.09 -11.68 2.07
C ASN A 85 18.79 -10.99 1.60
N HIS A 86 17.67 -11.18 2.32
CA HIS A 86 16.38 -10.61 1.95
C HIS A 86 16.36 -9.08 1.82
N PHE A 87 17.19 -8.38 2.60
CA PHE A 87 17.28 -6.91 2.52
C PHE A 87 17.99 -6.48 1.24
N GLN A 88 19.06 -7.16 0.85
CA GLN A 88 19.76 -6.93 -0.42
C GLN A 88 18.85 -7.23 -1.61
N ILE A 89 18.15 -8.36 -1.61
CA ILE A 89 17.18 -8.70 -2.68
C ILE A 89 16.13 -7.60 -2.81
N PHE A 90 15.60 -7.11 -1.68
CA PHE A 90 14.64 -6.02 -1.69
C PHE A 90 15.23 -4.72 -2.28
N TRP A 91 16.39 -4.29 -1.80
CA TRP A 91 16.96 -2.98 -2.14
C TRP A 91 17.60 -2.95 -3.53
N GLU A 92 18.26 -4.03 -3.94
CA GLU A 92 19.05 -4.09 -5.17
C GLU A 92 18.26 -4.65 -6.36
N ILE A 93 17.25 -5.49 -6.14
CA ILE A 93 16.46 -6.12 -7.21
C ILE A 93 15.02 -5.59 -7.22
N VAL A 94 14.28 -5.76 -6.12
CA VAL A 94 12.84 -5.46 -6.14
C VAL A 94 12.58 -3.97 -6.25
N LEU A 95 13.25 -3.15 -5.44
CA LEU A 95 13.03 -1.69 -5.36
C LEU A 95 13.30 -0.96 -6.69
N PRO A 96 14.41 -1.21 -7.41
CA PRO A 96 14.67 -0.57 -8.70
C PRO A 96 13.66 -0.97 -9.79
N LEU A 97 13.16 -2.22 -9.75
CA LEU A 97 12.16 -2.71 -10.69
C LEU A 97 10.77 -2.08 -10.47
N VAL A 98 10.46 -1.69 -9.23
CA VAL A 98 9.20 -0.99 -8.92
C VAL A 98 9.32 0.53 -8.88
N LYS A 99 10.44 1.12 -9.33
CA LYS A 99 10.67 2.58 -9.26
C LYS A 99 9.56 3.41 -9.93
N ALA A 100 9.05 2.94 -11.08
CA ALA A 100 8.04 3.66 -11.84
C ALA A 100 6.68 3.67 -11.12
N PRO A 101 6.11 2.52 -10.72
CA PRO A 101 4.88 2.50 -9.93
C PRO A 101 5.07 3.15 -8.54
N LEU A 102 6.27 3.10 -7.96
CA LEU A 102 6.59 3.83 -6.73
C LEU A 102 6.52 5.35 -6.93
N ALA A 103 7.05 5.86 -8.04
CA ALA A 103 6.94 7.28 -8.38
C ALA A 103 5.48 7.71 -8.59
N THR A 104 4.65 6.86 -9.21
CA THR A 104 3.21 7.12 -9.41
C THR A 104 2.42 7.25 -8.11
N VAL A 105 2.80 6.52 -7.06
CA VAL A 105 2.11 6.61 -5.76
C VAL A 105 2.69 7.69 -4.86
N ALA A 106 3.89 8.20 -5.17
CA ALA A 106 4.55 9.25 -4.41
C ALA A 106 4.11 10.67 -4.81
N THR A 107 3.40 10.81 -5.93
CA THR A 107 2.80 12.05 -6.43
C THR A 107 1.34 12.15 -6.05
#